data_AF-A0A7W1RA03-F1
#
_entry.id   AF-A0A7W1RA03-F1
#
_cell.length_a   1.000
_cell.length_b   1.000
_cell.length_c   1.000
_cell.angle_alpha   90.00
_cell.angle_beta   90.00
_cell.angle_gamma   90.00
#
_symmetry.space_group_name_H-M   'P 1'
#
loop_
_entity.id
_entity.type
_entity.pdbx_description
1 polymer ?
#
loop_
_entity_poly.entity_id
_entity_poly.type
_entity_poly.pdbx_seq_one_letter_code
_entity_poly.pdbx_strand_id
1 'polypeptide(L)'
;MNLPEIEKLLRAYKNGEVKTAAEAARLISDLHYEDIGYARVDHDRATRQGFPEVVFGAGKTRAQVVGIVERIITRAPNLLVTRTDEGTFGEVRNI
;
A
#
# COMPACT_ATOMS: atom_id res chain seq x y z
N MET A 1 -3.08 9.65 -2.25
CA MET A 1 -3.59 9.91 -3.63
C MET A 1 -2.48 10.33 -4.59
N ASN A 2 -2.16 9.51 -5.60
CA ASN A 2 -1.06 9.75 -6.56
C ASN A 2 -1.58 10.40 -7.87
N LEU A 3 -1.45 11.72 -8.00
CA LEU A 3 -1.97 12.49 -9.15
C LEU A 3 -1.41 12.03 -10.52
N PRO A 4 -0.09 11.81 -10.70
CA PRO A 4 0.47 11.26 -11.93
C PRO A 4 -0.17 9.93 -12.40
N GLU A 5 -0.45 9.02 -11.47
CA GLU A 5 -1.08 7.72 -11.77
C GLU A 5 -2.54 7.90 -12.22
N ILE A 6 -3.27 8.81 -11.57
CA ILE A 6 -4.65 9.15 -11.96
C ILE A 6 -4.66 9.78 -13.36
N GLU A 7 -3.76 10.72 -13.66
CA GLU A 7 -3.67 11.34 -14.99
C GLU A 7 -3.39 10.31 -16.08
N LYS A 8 -2.48 9.35 -15.82
CA LYS A 8 -2.20 8.25 -16.74
C LYS A 8 -3.46 7.41 -17.00
N LEU A 9 -4.22 7.11 -15.96
CA LEU A 9 -5.42 6.28 -16.07
C LEU A 9 -6.55 7.01 -16.82
N LEU A 10 -6.70 8.32 -16.59
CA LEU A 10 -7.66 9.16 -17.32
C LEU A 10 -7.29 9.27 -18.80
N ARG A 11 -6.00 9.33 -19.15
CA ARG A 11 -5.53 9.26 -20.54
C ARG A 11 -5.83 7.90 -21.16
N ALA A 12 -5.58 6.80 -20.46
CA ALA A 12 -5.90 5.45 -20.93
C ALA A 12 -7.40 5.27 -21.20
N TYR A 13 -8.27 5.81 -20.34
CA TYR A 13 -9.71 5.86 -20.57
C TYR A 13 -10.08 6.70 -21.80
N LYS A 14 -9.52 7.91 -21.92
CA LYS A 14 -9.73 8.79 -23.09
C LYS A 14 -9.31 8.13 -24.41
N ASN A 15 -8.26 7.31 -24.38
CA ASN A 15 -7.72 6.60 -25.54
C ASN A 15 -8.46 5.29 -25.84
N GLY A 16 -9.41 4.86 -25.01
CA GLY A 16 -10.17 3.62 -25.18
C GLY A 16 -9.45 2.35 -24.73
N GLU A 17 -8.29 2.48 -24.06
CA GLU A 17 -7.57 1.35 -23.44
C GLU A 17 -8.34 0.81 -22.23
N VAL A 18 -8.90 1.72 -21.42
CA VAL A 18 -9.92 1.41 -20.41
C VAL A 18 -11.28 1.71 -21.02
N LYS A 19 -12.18 0.72 -21.07
CA LYS A 19 -13.35 0.78 -21.96
C LYS A 19 -14.54 1.50 -21.35
N THR A 20 -14.63 1.55 -20.02
CA THR A 20 -15.79 2.10 -19.32
C THR A 20 -15.38 3.04 -18.21
N ALA A 21 -16.22 4.05 -17.96
CA ALA A 21 -16.02 4.95 -16.82
C ALA A 21 -16.06 4.20 -15.48
N ALA A 22 -16.87 3.14 -15.38
CA ALA A 22 -16.95 2.29 -14.20
C ALA A 22 -15.63 1.55 -13.93
N GLU A 23 -15.00 1.02 -14.97
CA GLU A 23 -13.69 0.38 -14.88
C GLU A 23 -12.60 1.38 -14.50
N ALA A 24 -12.59 2.57 -15.10
CA ALA A 24 -11.66 3.64 -14.73
C ALA A 24 -11.83 4.08 -13.27
N ALA A 25 -13.08 4.25 -12.80
CA ALA A 25 -13.37 4.61 -11.41
C ALA A 25 -12.90 3.52 -10.43
N ARG A 26 -13.10 2.24 -10.77
CA ARG A 26 -12.60 1.12 -9.97
C ARG A 26 -11.07 1.13 -9.89
N LEU A 27 -10.39 1.29 -11.01
CA LEU A 27 -8.93 1.36 -11.05
C LEU A 27 -8.38 2.54 -10.25
N ILE A 28 -9.02 3.71 -10.32
CA ILE A 28 -8.67 4.87 -9.48
C ILE A 28 -8.87 4.54 -7.99
N SER A 29 -9.98 3.88 -7.64
CA SER A 29 -10.23 3.44 -6.26
C SER A 29 -9.19 2.42 -5.77
N ASP A 30 -8.72 1.55 -6.66
CA ASP A 30 -7.71 0.55 -6.34
C ASP A 30 -6.32 1.17 -6.17
N LEU A 31 -6.03 2.37 -6.72
CA LEU A 31 -4.76 3.09 -6.46
C LEU A 31 -4.54 3.45 -4.98
N HIS A 32 -5.61 3.45 -4.18
CA HIS A 32 -5.52 3.68 -2.73
C HIS A 32 -4.88 2.49 -1.98
N TYR A 33 -4.87 1.30 -2.59
CA TYR A 33 -4.40 0.08 -1.96
C TYR A 33 -3.44 -0.68 -2.88
N GLU A 34 -2.30 -1.11 -2.35
CA GLU A 34 -1.39 -1.99 -3.09
C GLU A 34 -1.60 -3.44 -2.64
N ASP A 35 -2.02 -4.31 -3.56
CA ASP A 35 -2.10 -5.76 -3.30
C ASP A 35 -0.76 -6.41 -3.65
N ILE A 36 -0.05 -6.88 -2.61
CA ILE A 36 1.23 -7.59 -2.75
C ILE A 36 1.07 -9.12 -2.61
N GLY A 37 -0.16 -9.63 -2.82
CA GLY A 37 -0.50 -11.05 -2.84
C GLY A 37 -0.75 -11.67 -1.46
N TYR A 38 -0.05 -11.21 -0.43
CA TYR A 38 -0.23 -11.66 0.97
C TYR A 38 -0.67 -10.54 1.92
N ALA A 39 -0.75 -9.30 1.43
CA ALA A 39 -1.29 -8.16 2.14
C ALA A 39 -1.85 -7.14 1.14
N ARG A 40 -2.84 -6.38 1.60
CA ARG A 40 -3.29 -5.15 0.93
C ARG A 40 -2.86 -3.97 1.79
N VAL A 41 -1.95 -3.17 1.25
CA VAL A 41 -1.36 -2.02 1.92
C VAL A 41 -2.24 -0.79 1.63
N ASP A 42 -2.78 -0.15 2.66
CA ASP A 42 -3.65 1.02 2.53
C ASP A 42 -2.85 2.31 2.69
N HIS A 43 -2.43 2.87 1.55
CA HIS A 43 -1.56 4.03 1.49
C HIS A 43 -2.22 5.34 1.95
N ASP A 44 -3.56 5.40 1.97
CA ASP A 44 -4.30 6.60 2.32
C ASP A 44 -4.89 6.53 3.75
N ARG A 45 -4.57 5.47 4.51
CA ARG A 45 -5.04 5.28 5.88
C ARG A 45 -4.68 6.45 6.80
N ALA A 46 -3.45 6.96 6.70
CA ALA A 46 -2.97 8.06 7.55
C ALA A 46 -3.79 9.34 7.35
N THR A 47 -4.15 9.66 6.10
CA THR A 47 -4.99 10.81 5.77
C THR A 47 -6.42 10.66 6.29
N ARG A 48 -6.94 9.43 6.33
CA ARG A 48 -8.33 9.16 6.80
C ARG A 48 -8.46 9.01 8.30
N GLN A 49 -7.45 8.46 8.98
CA GLN A 49 -7.54 8.09 10.40
C GLN A 49 -6.61 8.89 11.32
N GLY A 50 -5.69 9.68 10.78
CA GLY A 50 -4.78 10.52 11.57
C GLY A 50 -3.64 9.77 12.26
N PHE A 51 -3.49 8.47 12.03
CA PHE A 51 -2.40 7.65 12.56
C PHE A 51 -1.82 6.72 11.47
N PRO A 52 -0.53 6.33 11.58
CA PRO A 52 0.16 5.53 10.57
C PRO A 52 -0.38 4.11 10.44
N GLU A 53 0.01 3.42 9.37
CA GLU A 53 -0.42 2.05 9.13
C GLU A 53 0.19 1.08 10.16
N VAL A 54 -0.62 0.14 10.65
CA VAL A 54 -0.23 -0.85 11.66
C VAL A 54 -0.20 -2.23 11.02
N VAL A 55 0.99 -2.82 10.95
CA VAL A 55 1.20 -4.19 10.47
C VAL A 55 0.98 -5.16 11.63
N PHE A 56 0.01 -6.05 11.49
CA PHE A 56 -0.18 -7.17 12.42
C PHE A 56 0.78 -8.31 12.04
N GLY A 57 1.84 -8.51 12.82
CA GLY A 57 2.92 -9.46 12.52
C GLY A 57 2.58 -10.92 12.81
N ALA A 58 1.75 -11.21 13.81
CA ALA A 58 1.45 -12.59 14.19
C ALA A 58 0.83 -13.39 13.03
N GLY A 59 1.37 -14.58 12.78
CA GLY A 59 0.96 -15.45 11.68
C GLY A 59 1.55 -15.09 10.31
N LYS A 60 2.34 -14.01 10.20
CA LYS A 60 3.12 -13.69 9.00
C LYS A 60 4.52 -14.25 9.09
N THR A 61 5.07 -14.64 7.95
CA THR A 61 6.51 -14.90 7.85
C THR A 61 7.28 -13.59 7.91
N ARG A 62 8.55 -13.66 8.30
CA ARG A 62 9.42 -12.47 8.38
C ARG A 62 9.53 -11.75 7.03
N ALA A 63 9.74 -12.49 5.95
CA ALA A 63 9.81 -11.93 4.59
C ALA A 63 8.54 -11.16 4.20
N GLN A 64 7.36 -11.65 4.60
CA GLN A 64 6.11 -10.92 4.37
C GLN A 64 6.05 -9.61 5.15
N VAL A 65 6.51 -9.60 6.41
CA VAL A 65 6.55 -8.37 7.21
C VAL A 65 7.50 -7.34 6.58
N VAL A 66 8.71 -7.76 6.19
CA VAL A 66 9.69 -6.90 5.51
C VAL A 66 9.11 -6.30 4.24
N GLY A 67 8.52 -7.13 3.35
CA GLY A 67 7.94 -6.63 2.10
C GLY A 67 6.73 -5.70 2.30
N ILE A 68 5.93 -5.89 3.37
CA ILE A 68 4.88 -4.93 3.73
C ILE A 68 5.51 -3.60 4.15
N VAL A 69 6.52 -3.64 5.02
CA VAL A 69 7.19 -2.44 5.52
C VAL A 69 7.81 -1.64 4.38
N GLU A 70 8.59 -2.27 3.50
CA GLU A 70 9.23 -1.62 2.35
C GLU A 70 8.23 -0.85 1.50
N ARG A 71 7.02 -1.37 1.29
CA ARG A 71 5.97 -0.70 0.53
C ARG A 71 5.34 0.46 1.28
N ILE A 72 5.04 0.28 2.57
CA ILE A 72 4.44 1.33 3.40
C ILE A 72 5.38 2.54 3.50
N ILE A 73 6.67 2.32 3.79
CA ILE A 73 7.61 3.43 4.05
C ILE A 73 7.85 4.33 2.82
N THR A 74 7.61 3.83 1.60
CA THR A 74 7.77 4.64 0.38
C THR A 74 6.74 5.77 0.28
N ARG A 75 5.61 5.64 0.98
CA ARG A 75 4.49 6.60 0.93
C ARG A 75 4.12 7.18 2.29
N ALA A 76 4.49 6.52 3.39
CA ALA A 76 4.22 6.98 4.76
C ALA A 76 5.49 6.90 5.64
N PRO A 77 5.91 8.00 6.29
CA PRO A 77 7.19 8.04 7.02
C PRO A 77 7.17 7.27 8.35
N ASN A 78 5.99 6.91 8.87
CA ASN A 78 5.83 6.23 10.15
C ASN A 78 4.98 4.96 9.96
N LEU A 79 5.33 3.88 10.67
CA LEU A 79 4.54 2.66 10.75
C LEU A 79 4.73 1.96 12.11
N LEU A 80 3.83 1.05 12.47
CA LEU A 80 4.00 0.18 13.64
C LEU A 80 3.82 -1.29 13.25
N VAL A 81 4.79 -2.14 13.57
CA VAL A 81 4.62 -3.60 13.51
C VAL A 81 4.29 -4.13 14.90
N THR A 82 3.16 -4.81 15.05
CA THR A 82 2.71 -5.40 16.33
C THR A 82 2.84 -6.91 16.33
N ARG A 83 3.02 -7.52 17.51
CA ARG A 83 3.11 -8.98 17.71
C ARG A 83 4.15 -9.61 16.77
N THR A 84 5.39 -9.18 16.94
CA THR A 84 6.56 -9.62 16.16
C THR A 84 7.71 -9.98 17.11
N ASP A 85 8.83 -10.45 16.57
CA ASP A 85 10.02 -10.87 17.31
C ASP A 85 11.26 -10.02 17.00
N GLU A 86 12.32 -10.22 17.79
CA GLU A 86 13.60 -9.49 17.67
C GLU A 86 14.26 -9.69 16.30
N GLY A 87 14.17 -10.88 15.72
CA GLY A 87 14.77 -11.14 14.42
C GLY A 87 14.08 -10.38 13.29
N THR A 88 12.74 -10.26 13.36
CA THR A 88 11.97 -9.42 12.43
C THR A 88 12.27 -7.95 12.62
N PHE A 89 12.43 -7.50 13.87
CA PHE A 89 12.87 -6.13 14.16
C PHE A 89 14.26 -5.83 13.58
N GLY A 90 15.21 -6.78 13.68
CA GLY A 90 16.56 -6.63 13.13
C GLY A 90 16.58 -6.39 11.62
N GLU A 91 15.70 -7.05 10.86
CA GLU A 91 15.57 -6.85 9.42
C GLU A 91 14.87 -5.52 9.10
N VAL A 92 13.80 -5.19 9.82
CA VAL A 92 13.01 -3.98 9.58
C VAL A 92 13.72 -2.68 9.96
N ARG A 93 14.57 -2.69 11.00
CA ARG A 93 15.23 -1.47 11.52
C ARG A 93 16.14 -0.76 10.51
N ASN A 94 16.59 -1.47 9.48
CA ASN A 94 17.54 -0.95 8.49
C ASN A 94 16.89 -0.62 7.12
N ILE A 95 15.57 -0.74 7.03
CA ILE A 95 14.77 -0.34 5.86
C ILE A 95 14.48 1.17 5.96
#